data_AF-A0AAD5QAV3-F1
#
_entry.id   AF-A0AAD5QAV3-F1
#
_cell.length_a   1.000
_cell.length_b   1.000
_cell.length_c   1.000
_cell.angle_alpha   90.00
_cell.angle_beta   90.00
_cell.angle_gamma   90.00
#
_symmetry.space_group_name_H-M   'P 1'
#
loop_
_entity.id
_entity.type
_entity.pdbx_description
1 polymer ?
#
loop_
_entity_poly.entity_id
_entity_poly.type
_entity_poly.pdbx_seq_one_letter_code
_entity_poly.pdbx_strand_id
1 'polypeptide(L)'
;MASMTVQTSKADIVDRVSYISSATHAKDGDYNAVKTPDIEGGALRAGGAPNLWSRECFGLLSQYCAIGLVYGTLPGTVYPFLTAYLNMEGTQTASARVLLTMPWSFKFLFGIITDCFPIMGFRRRPYMLIGWVLCLTCLISMACMDPGKPYWVKPEFADKYSKVKDKDALGADITNPSAKNQGGKFIILMMLAAFGYIQAAVASDAVVCEFAQREPEACLRIAGGRGCKKTTGK
;
A
#
# COMPACT_ATOMS: atom_id res chain seq x y z
N MET A 1 21.66 -1.01 50.74
CA MET A 1 20.97 -1.03 49.42
C MET A 1 21.18 0.33 48.77
N ALA A 2 22.18 0.44 47.89
CA ALA A 2 22.40 1.65 47.09
C ALA A 2 22.45 1.20 45.62
N SER A 3 21.48 1.67 44.83
CA SER A 3 21.41 1.48 43.39
C SER A 3 22.33 2.50 42.74
N MET A 4 23.35 2.05 42.01
CA MET A 4 24.23 2.91 41.22
C MET A 4 23.57 3.23 39.88
N THR A 5 23.19 4.49 39.71
CA THR A 5 22.85 5.09 38.42
C THR A 5 24.15 5.31 37.64
N VAL A 6 24.36 4.57 36.55
CA VAL A 6 25.52 4.77 35.65
C VAL A 6 25.27 6.03 34.82
N GLN A 7 26.03 7.09 35.11
CA GLN A 7 26.14 8.28 34.25
C GLN A 7 27.20 8.03 33.18
N THR A 8 26.78 7.86 31.93
CA THR A 8 27.69 7.76 30.78
C THR A 8 28.14 9.16 30.35
N SER A 9 29.43 9.45 30.50
CA SER A 9 30.03 10.77 30.20
C SER A 9 30.39 10.89 28.71
N LYS A 10 30.30 12.10 28.14
CA LYS A 10 30.71 12.41 26.76
C LYS A 10 32.18 12.04 26.46
N ALA A 11 33.02 11.98 27.49
CA ALA A 11 34.41 11.55 27.37
C ALA A 11 34.54 10.10 26.87
N ASP A 12 33.68 9.19 27.32
CA ASP A 12 33.72 7.77 26.94
C ASP A 12 33.34 7.54 25.47
N ILE A 13 32.53 8.43 24.90
CA ILE A 13 32.11 8.37 23.49
C ILE A 13 33.27 8.85 22.60
N VAL A 14 33.97 9.91 23.01
CA VAL A 14 35.11 10.46 22.26
C VAL A 14 36.29 9.48 22.25
N ASP A 15 36.54 8.78 23.37
CA ASP A 15 37.58 7.76 23.45
C ASP A 15 37.29 6.51 22.59
N ARG A 16 36.01 6.17 22.38
CA ARG A 16 35.63 5.10 21.45
C ARG A 16 35.77 5.52 19.98
N VAL A 17 35.62 6.80 19.67
CA VAL A 17 35.75 7.32 18.30
C VAL A 17 37.22 7.49 17.93
N SER A 18 38.08 7.90 18.86
CA SER A 18 39.54 8.00 18.64
C SER A 18 40.16 6.62 18.36
N TYR A 19 39.70 5.57 19.06
CA TYR A 19 40.15 4.19 18.83
C TYR A 19 39.85 3.68 17.42
N ILE A 20 38.72 4.08 16.83
CA ILE A 20 38.33 3.70 15.47
C ILE A 20 39.16 4.48 14.43
N SER A 21 39.49 5.74 14.71
CA SER A 21 40.28 6.58 13.79
C SER A 21 41.79 6.27 13.80
N SER A 22 42.33 5.72 14.91
CA SER A 22 43.74 5.29 14.96
C SER A 22 44.00 3.98 14.21
N ALA A 23 42.97 3.20 13.88
CA ALA A 23 43.11 1.96 13.11
C ALA A 23 43.35 2.19 11.60
N THR A 24 43.23 3.42 11.10
CA THR A 24 43.38 3.75 9.67
C THR A 24 44.81 4.08 9.22
N HIS A 25 45.81 4.07 10.12
CA HIS A 25 47.22 4.39 9.78
C HIS A 25 48.23 3.35 10.28
N ALA A 26 47.92 2.05 10.18
CA ALA A 26 48.90 0.97 10.38
C ALA A 26 49.12 0.17 9.09
N LYS A 27 50.39 -0.16 8.85
CA LYS A 27 50.97 -0.72 7.62
C LYS A 27 50.35 -2.04 7.16
N ASP A 28 50.43 -2.23 5.84
CA ASP A 28 50.22 -3.45 5.05
C ASP A 28 50.30 -4.76 5.84
N GLY A 29 49.24 -5.58 5.74
CA GLY A 29 49.38 -7.02 5.90
C GLY A 29 48.32 -7.76 6.71
N ASP A 30 47.37 -7.10 7.37
CA ASP A 30 46.35 -7.83 8.16
C ASP A 30 44.99 -7.14 8.13
N TYR A 31 44.30 -7.26 7.00
CA TYR A 31 42.85 -7.08 6.95
C TYR A 31 42.19 -8.29 7.61
N ASN A 32 42.27 -8.36 8.93
CA ASN A 32 41.21 -9.02 9.67
C ASN A 32 39.96 -8.20 9.41
N ALA A 33 39.22 -8.60 8.36
CA ALA A 33 37.89 -8.10 8.08
C ALA A 33 37.17 -8.07 9.41
N VAL A 34 36.90 -6.86 9.91
CA VAL A 34 36.05 -6.65 11.08
C VAL A 34 34.72 -7.23 10.66
N LYS A 35 34.55 -8.54 10.92
CA LYS A 35 33.30 -9.23 10.70
C LYS A 35 32.30 -8.44 11.50
N THR A 36 31.30 -7.90 10.80
CA THR A 36 30.03 -7.51 11.39
C THR A 36 29.70 -8.59 12.42
N PRO A 37 29.38 -8.24 13.69
CA PRO A 37 29.17 -9.22 14.75
C PRO A 37 28.33 -10.36 14.19
N ASP A 38 28.87 -11.57 14.27
CA ASP A 38 28.35 -12.78 13.62
C ASP A 38 26.93 -13.03 14.16
N ILE A 39 25.92 -12.45 13.51
CA ILE A 39 24.52 -12.79 13.76
C ILE A 39 24.40 -14.19 13.20
N GLU A 40 24.52 -15.18 14.09
CA GLU A 40 24.69 -16.63 13.89
C GLU A 40 23.63 -17.34 13.01
N GLY A 41 22.79 -16.59 12.30
CA GLY A 41 21.80 -17.09 11.34
C GLY A 41 21.56 -16.21 10.10
N GLY A 42 22.28 -15.10 9.92
CA GLY A 42 22.13 -14.25 8.73
C GLY A 42 20.82 -13.46 8.63
N ALA A 43 20.00 -13.41 9.70
CA ALA A 43 18.80 -12.56 9.74
C ALA A 43 19.15 -11.11 10.09
N LEU A 44 18.58 -10.14 9.37
CA LEU A 44 18.78 -8.70 9.64
C LEU A 44 18.09 -8.23 10.93
N ARG A 45 17.12 -8.99 11.43
CA ARG A 45 16.36 -8.65 12.64
C ARG A 45 16.14 -9.87 13.53
N ALA A 46 16.25 -9.66 14.84
CA ALA A 46 15.95 -10.69 15.83
C ALA A 46 14.46 -11.10 15.81
N GLY A 47 14.21 -12.38 16.09
CA GLY A 47 12.91 -13.03 15.96
C GLY A 47 12.97 -14.00 14.80
N GLY A 48 12.94 -15.31 15.07
CA GLY A 48 13.12 -16.35 14.05
C GLY A 48 12.06 -16.32 12.94
N ALA A 49 12.17 -17.29 12.02
CA ALA A 49 11.33 -17.35 10.82
C ALA A 49 9.83 -17.21 11.16
N PRO A 50 9.11 -16.28 10.50
CA PRO A 50 7.69 -16.08 10.76
C PRO A 50 6.91 -17.36 10.44
N ASN A 51 6.04 -17.79 11.36
CA ASN A 51 5.18 -18.93 11.11
C ASN A 51 4.10 -18.53 10.10
N LEU A 52 4.14 -19.10 8.90
CA LEU A 52 3.18 -18.85 7.81
C LEU A 52 1.74 -19.15 8.22
N TRP A 53 1.53 -20.07 9.17
CA TRP A 53 0.21 -20.45 9.70
C TRP A 53 -0.25 -19.60 10.89
N SER A 54 0.51 -18.56 11.23
CA SER A 54 0.10 -17.59 12.25
C SER A 54 -1.14 -16.80 11.79
N ARG A 55 -1.98 -16.41 12.76
CA ARG A 55 -3.11 -15.50 12.55
C ARG A 55 -2.68 -14.17 11.93
N GLU A 56 -1.44 -13.74 12.18
CA GLU A 56 -0.89 -12.51 11.63
C GLU A 56 -0.64 -12.61 10.11
N CYS A 57 -0.11 -13.75 9.64
CA CYS A 57 0.07 -14.03 8.22
C CYS A 57 -1.27 -14.16 7.50
N PHE A 58 -2.27 -14.79 8.12
CA PHE A 58 -3.61 -14.87 7.55
C PHE A 58 -4.26 -13.48 7.41
N GLY A 59 -4.12 -12.63 8.43
CA GLY A 59 -4.57 -11.24 8.35
C GLY A 59 -3.91 -10.48 7.20
N LEU A 60 -2.59 -10.62 7.06
CA LEU A 60 -1.82 -10.02 5.95
C LEU A 60 -2.22 -10.57 4.58
N LEU A 61 -2.54 -11.87 4.47
CA LEU A 61 -3.01 -12.46 3.22
C LEU A 61 -4.41 -11.96 2.84
N SER A 62 -5.33 -11.94 3.82
CA SER A 62 -6.70 -11.42 3.61
C SER A 62 -6.68 -9.95 3.17
N GLN A 63 -5.74 -9.19 3.72
CA GLN A 63 -5.45 -7.81 3.34
C GLN A 63 -5.03 -7.68 1.87
N TYR A 64 -4.07 -8.49 1.40
CA TYR A 64 -3.65 -8.47 0.00
C TYR A 64 -4.76 -8.90 -0.96
N CYS A 65 -5.61 -9.85 -0.54
CA CYS A 65 -6.80 -10.23 -1.30
C CYS A 65 -7.76 -9.03 -1.45
N ALA A 66 -8.03 -8.31 -0.36
CA ALA A 66 -8.86 -7.11 -0.39
C ALA A 66 -8.25 -6.01 -1.27
N ILE A 67 -6.93 -5.78 -1.21
CA ILE A 67 -6.24 -4.84 -2.12
C ILE A 67 -6.46 -5.25 -3.57
N GLY A 68 -6.27 -6.53 -3.91
CA GLY A 68 -6.47 -7.04 -5.27
C GLY A 68 -7.90 -6.83 -5.77
N LEU A 69 -8.90 -7.09 -4.92
CA LEU A 69 -10.30 -6.86 -5.23
C LEU A 69 -10.58 -5.39 -5.51
N VAL A 70 -10.14 -4.49 -4.64
CA VAL A 70 -10.36 -3.03 -4.77
C VAL A 70 -9.63 -2.49 -6.00
N TYR A 71 -8.38 -2.90 -6.20
CA TYR A 71 -7.56 -2.49 -7.35
C TYR A 71 -8.14 -2.96 -8.70
N GLY A 72 -8.76 -4.14 -8.76
CA GLY A 72 -9.44 -4.61 -9.98
C GLY A 72 -10.80 -3.94 -10.20
N THR A 73 -11.59 -3.79 -9.13
CA THR A 73 -13.00 -3.35 -9.22
C THR A 73 -13.15 -1.85 -9.42
N LEU A 74 -12.38 -0.98 -8.75
CA LEU A 74 -12.51 0.47 -8.89
C LEU A 74 -12.25 0.93 -10.34
N PRO A 75 -11.11 0.64 -10.98
CA PRO A 75 -10.88 1.02 -12.38
C PRO A 75 -11.82 0.28 -13.35
N GLY A 76 -12.20 -0.97 -13.02
CA GLY A 76 -13.14 -1.78 -13.81
C GLY A 76 -14.55 -1.18 -13.88
N THR A 77 -15.01 -0.55 -12.80
CA THR A 77 -16.34 0.07 -12.72
C THR A 77 -16.41 1.45 -13.38
N VAL A 78 -15.27 2.12 -13.61
CA VAL A 78 -15.23 3.46 -14.22
C VAL A 78 -15.92 3.52 -15.58
N TYR A 79 -15.68 2.54 -16.46
CA TYR A 79 -16.29 2.55 -17.80
C TYR A 79 -17.81 2.29 -17.79
N PRO A 80 -18.31 1.19 -17.20
CA PRO A 80 -19.75 0.92 -17.19
C PRO A 80 -20.52 2.01 -16.42
N PHE A 81 -19.93 2.62 -15.39
CA PHE A 81 -20.63 3.63 -14.60
C PHE A 81 -20.50 5.04 -15.20
N LEU A 82 -19.29 5.56 -15.42
CA LEU A 82 -19.11 6.94 -15.89
C LEU A 82 -19.43 7.08 -17.39
N THR A 83 -19.02 6.13 -18.21
CA THR A 83 -19.24 6.20 -19.66
C THR A 83 -20.58 5.61 -20.06
N ALA A 84 -20.93 4.38 -19.65
CA ALA A 84 -22.15 3.75 -20.14
C ALA A 84 -23.42 4.28 -19.44
N TYR A 85 -23.39 4.52 -18.13
CA TYR A 85 -24.57 4.98 -17.37
C TYR A 85 -24.73 6.51 -17.39
N LEU A 86 -23.67 7.27 -17.07
CA LEU A 86 -23.70 8.73 -17.00
C LEU A 86 -23.41 9.43 -18.34
N ASN A 87 -22.89 8.70 -19.33
CA ASN A 87 -22.49 9.22 -20.64
C ASN A 87 -21.50 10.41 -20.56
N MET A 88 -20.55 10.33 -19.62
CA MET A 88 -19.47 11.30 -19.51
C MET A 88 -18.54 11.24 -20.73
N GLU A 89 -17.88 12.36 -21.01
CA GLU A 89 -16.92 12.42 -22.10
C GLU A 89 -15.76 11.43 -21.88
N GLY A 90 -15.25 10.86 -22.98
CA GLY A 90 -14.13 9.92 -22.92
C GLY A 90 -12.88 10.52 -22.27
N THR A 91 -12.62 11.81 -22.51
CA THR A 91 -11.51 12.56 -21.89
C THR A 91 -11.68 12.65 -20.37
N GLN A 92 -12.87 13.02 -19.89
CA GLN A 92 -13.19 13.09 -18.46
C GLN A 92 -13.07 11.72 -17.78
N THR A 93 -13.55 10.66 -18.45
CA THR A 93 -13.45 9.29 -17.93
C THR A 93 -12.00 8.80 -17.88
N ALA A 94 -11.20 9.13 -18.90
CA ALA A 94 -9.78 8.82 -18.92
C ALA A 94 -9.04 9.53 -17.78
N SER A 95 -9.32 10.83 -17.57
CA SER A 95 -8.79 11.58 -16.44
C SER A 95 -9.17 10.95 -15.10
N ALA A 96 -10.42 10.49 -14.93
CA ALA A 96 -10.85 9.79 -13.71
C ALA A 96 -10.04 8.51 -13.44
N ARG A 97 -9.71 7.72 -14.48
CA ARG A 97 -8.83 6.54 -14.33
C ARG A 97 -7.42 6.92 -13.89
N VAL A 98 -6.87 8.01 -14.42
CA VAL A 98 -5.55 8.50 -14.01
C VAL A 98 -5.57 9.01 -12.56
N LEU A 99 -6.65 9.67 -12.14
CA LEU A 99 -6.82 10.07 -10.74
C LEU A 99 -6.87 8.87 -9.78
N LEU A 100 -7.39 7.73 -10.23
CA LEU A 100 -7.38 6.48 -9.44
C LEU A 100 -5.98 5.86 -9.31
N THR A 101 -5.12 6.03 -10.31
CA THR A 101 -3.74 5.52 -10.27
C THR A 101 -2.77 6.50 -9.62
N MET A 102 -3.11 7.79 -9.57
CA MET A 102 -2.31 8.85 -8.98
C MET A 102 -1.82 8.57 -7.54
N PRO A 103 -2.60 7.99 -6.61
CA PRO A 103 -2.10 7.76 -5.26
C PRO A 103 -0.95 6.75 -5.19
N TRP A 104 -0.74 5.91 -6.21
CA TRP A 104 0.45 5.04 -6.29
C TRP A 104 1.73 5.87 -6.38
N SER A 105 1.70 7.03 -7.03
CA SER A 105 2.83 7.95 -7.08
C SER A 105 3.11 8.56 -5.70
N PHE A 106 2.10 8.74 -4.86
CA PHE A 106 2.23 9.29 -3.50
C PHE A 106 2.59 8.23 -2.44
N LYS A 107 2.78 6.98 -2.85
CA LYS A 107 3.17 5.87 -1.96
C LYS A 107 4.38 6.19 -1.07
N PHE A 108 5.37 6.93 -1.58
CA PHE A 108 6.56 7.30 -0.82
C PHE A 108 6.23 8.23 0.36
N LEU A 109 5.31 9.19 0.19
CA LEU A 109 4.88 10.08 1.26
C LEU A 109 4.21 9.29 2.38
N PHE A 110 3.33 8.35 2.02
CA PHE A 110 2.69 7.47 2.99
C PHE A 110 3.71 6.61 3.73
N GLY A 111 4.76 6.13 3.05
CA GLY A 111 5.87 5.43 3.69
C GLY A 111 6.54 6.29 4.78
N ILE A 112 6.96 7.50 4.42
CA ILE A 112 7.60 8.45 5.35
C ILE A 112 6.69 8.75 6.54
N ILE A 113 5.40 9.01 6.31
CA ILE A 113 4.43 9.30 7.38
C ILE A 113 4.33 8.11 8.35
N THR A 114 4.19 6.89 7.83
CA THR A 114 4.07 5.69 8.67
C THR A 114 5.35 5.37 9.45
N ASP A 115 6.51 5.76 8.93
CA ASP A 115 7.80 5.50 9.59
C ASP A 115 8.15 6.56 10.66
N CYS A 116 7.77 7.82 10.43
CA CYS A 116 8.09 8.96 11.30
C CYS A 116 7.11 9.13 12.48
N PHE A 117 5.83 8.77 12.33
CA PHE A 117 4.81 9.02 13.35
C PHE A 117 4.26 7.72 13.93
N PRO A 118 4.84 7.13 14.99
CA PRO A 118 4.23 5.99 15.66
C PRO A 118 2.95 6.43 16.42
N ILE A 119 1.79 5.88 16.05
CA ILE A 119 0.52 6.14 16.76
C ILE A 119 0.37 5.13 17.92
N MET A 120 0.17 5.62 19.14
CA MET A 120 -0.18 4.82 20.34
C MET A 120 0.75 3.62 20.63
N GLY A 121 2.05 3.72 20.32
CA GLY A 121 3.03 2.65 20.58
C GLY A 121 3.00 1.47 19.60
N PHE A 122 2.06 1.45 18.64
CA PHE A 122 2.01 0.47 17.55
C PHE A 122 2.33 1.14 16.22
N ARG A 123 3.46 0.77 15.59
CA ARG A 123 3.95 1.48 14.39
C ARG A 123 3.11 1.26 13.12
N ARG A 124 2.51 0.08 12.91
CA ARG A 124 2.03 -0.31 11.55
C ARG A 124 0.58 -0.77 11.46
N ARG A 125 0.06 -1.44 12.49
CA ARG A 125 -1.34 -1.89 12.57
C ARG A 125 -2.38 -0.76 12.51
N PRO A 126 -2.23 0.38 13.21
CA PRO A 126 -3.24 1.43 13.17
C PRO A 126 -3.35 2.10 11.79
N TYR A 127 -2.23 2.30 11.09
CA TYR A 127 -2.23 2.89 9.75
C TYR A 127 -2.96 2.04 8.71
N MET A 128 -2.82 0.70 8.78
CA MET A 128 -3.61 -0.20 7.94
C MET A 128 -5.10 -0.04 8.20
N LEU A 129 -5.52 -0.02 9.48
CA LEU A 129 -6.93 0.12 9.85
C LEU A 129 -7.50 1.48 9.41
N ILE A 130 -6.76 2.57 9.60
CA ILE A 130 -7.19 3.92 9.18
C ILE A 130 -7.43 3.95 7.66
N GLY A 131 -6.51 3.39 6.87
CA GLY A 131 -6.66 3.32 5.42
C GLY A 131 -7.90 2.54 5.00
N TRP A 132 -8.19 1.40 5.64
CA TRP A 132 -9.40 0.63 5.36
C TRP A 132 -10.68 1.27 5.82
N VAL A 133 -10.69 1.89 7.00
CA VAL A 133 -11.87 2.60 7.49
C VAL A 133 -12.19 3.74 6.53
N LEU A 134 -11.18 4.49 6.07
CA LEU A 134 -11.37 5.53 5.05
C LEU A 134 -11.93 4.93 3.75
N CYS A 135 -11.30 3.87 3.23
CA CYS A 135 -11.75 3.21 2.00
C CYS A 135 -13.19 2.70 2.12
N LEU A 136 -13.51 1.96 3.19
CA LEU A 136 -14.82 1.39 3.45
C LEU A 136 -15.88 2.47 3.64
N THR A 137 -15.56 3.56 4.33
CA THR A 137 -16.48 4.70 4.49
C THR A 137 -16.78 5.34 3.13
N CYS A 138 -15.78 5.54 2.28
CA CYS A 138 -15.98 6.07 0.93
C CYS A 138 -16.80 5.11 0.06
N LEU A 139 -16.51 3.80 0.09
CA LEU A 139 -17.28 2.80 -0.65
C LEU A 139 -18.74 2.73 -0.21
N ILE A 140 -18.99 2.75 1.11
CA ILE A 140 -20.36 2.79 1.66
C ILE A 140 -21.06 4.09 1.25
N SER A 141 -20.38 5.23 1.34
CA SER A 141 -20.97 6.51 0.93
C SER A 141 -21.37 6.48 -0.55
N MET A 142 -20.55 5.89 -1.44
CA MET A 142 -20.92 5.71 -2.84
C MET A 142 -22.08 4.75 -3.04
N ALA A 143 -22.15 3.66 -2.26
CA ALA A 143 -23.24 2.69 -2.33
C ALA A 143 -24.58 3.28 -1.85
N CYS A 144 -24.54 4.20 -0.89
CA CYS A 144 -25.73 4.89 -0.37
C CYS A 144 -26.12 6.13 -1.17
N MET A 145 -25.26 6.62 -2.07
CA MET A 145 -25.56 7.77 -2.91
C MET A 145 -26.40 7.38 -4.12
N ASP A 146 -27.52 8.06 -4.31
CA ASP A 146 -28.33 7.89 -5.51
C ASP A 146 -27.57 8.41 -6.75
N PRO A 147 -27.29 7.55 -7.75
CA PRO A 147 -26.62 7.98 -8.99
C PRO A 147 -27.53 8.83 -9.90
N GLY A 148 -28.79 9.01 -9.52
CA GLY A 148 -29.80 9.69 -10.32
C GLY A 148 -30.29 8.84 -11.49
N LYS A 149 -31.18 9.42 -12.32
CA LYS A 149 -31.70 8.74 -13.52
C LYS A 149 -30.58 8.55 -14.56
N PRO A 150 -30.54 7.41 -15.26
CA PRO A 150 -29.55 7.17 -16.31
C PRO A 150 -29.63 8.24 -17.39
N TYR A 151 -28.52 8.45 -18.11
CA TYR A 151 -28.49 9.39 -19.23
C TYR A 151 -29.53 9.02 -20.31
N TRP A 152 -29.68 7.72 -20.56
CA TRP A 152 -30.69 7.16 -21.46
C TRP A 152 -31.95 6.79 -20.67
N VAL A 153 -33.00 7.60 -20.77
CA VAL A 153 -34.27 7.35 -20.07
C VAL A 153 -35.01 6.14 -20.68
N LYS A 154 -34.84 5.92 -21.99
CA LYS A 154 -35.36 4.75 -22.71
C LYS A 154 -34.20 4.02 -23.41
N PRO A 155 -33.80 2.82 -22.95
CA PRO A 155 -32.63 2.11 -23.46
C PRO A 155 -32.75 1.73 -24.95
N GLU A 156 -33.97 1.59 -25.48
CA GLU A 156 -34.25 1.31 -26.90
C GLU A 156 -33.74 2.40 -27.86
N PHE A 157 -33.57 3.63 -27.37
CA PHE A 157 -33.09 4.76 -28.18
C PHE A 157 -31.57 4.91 -28.16
N ALA A 158 -30.86 4.19 -27.28
CA ALA A 158 -29.39 4.24 -27.21
C ALA A 158 -28.74 3.80 -28.54
N ASP A 159 -29.30 2.77 -29.18
CA ASP A 159 -28.79 2.25 -30.46
C ASP A 159 -29.10 3.19 -31.64
N LYS A 160 -30.19 3.95 -31.52
CA LYS A 160 -30.65 4.94 -32.51
C LYS A 160 -29.86 6.24 -32.46
N TYR A 161 -29.19 6.56 -31.35
CA TYR A 161 -28.40 7.78 -31.15
C TYR A 161 -27.26 7.95 -32.16
N SER A 162 -26.60 6.84 -32.53
CA SER A 162 -25.51 6.87 -33.52
C SER A 162 -25.94 7.39 -34.90
N LYS A 163 -27.25 7.35 -35.20
CA LYS A 163 -27.83 7.67 -36.51
C LYS A 163 -28.48 9.05 -36.56
N VAL A 164 -28.62 9.74 -35.43
CA VAL A 164 -29.26 11.07 -35.37
C VAL A 164 -28.18 12.15 -35.54
N LYS A 165 -28.33 13.00 -36.57
CA LYS A 165 -27.41 14.10 -36.87
C LYS A 165 -27.53 15.28 -35.90
N ASP A 166 -28.75 15.60 -35.46
CA ASP A 166 -29.01 16.62 -34.43
C ASP A 166 -29.21 15.99 -33.05
N LYS A 167 -28.12 15.91 -32.30
CA LYS A 167 -28.11 15.38 -30.92
C LYS A 167 -28.89 16.25 -29.93
N ASP A 168 -29.05 17.53 -30.27
CA ASP A 168 -29.74 18.54 -29.46
C ASP A 168 -31.26 18.58 -29.73
N ALA A 169 -31.74 17.92 -30.79
CA ALA A 169 -33.17 17.80 -31.10
C ALA A 169 -33.86 16.66 -30.32
N LEU A 170 -33.08 15.86 -29.58
CA LEU A 170 -33.60 14.81 -28.73
C LEU A 170 -34.12 15.47 -27.44
N GLY A 171 -35.45 15.64 -27.34
CA GLY A 171 -36.09 16.29 -26.20
C GLY A 171 -35.78 15.63 -24.85
N ALA A 172 -36.08 16.35 -23.77
CA ALA A 172 -35.85 15.93 -22.37
C ALA A 172 -36.52 14.58 -21.98
N ASP A 173 -37.43 14.07 -22.82
CA ASP A 173 -38.10 12.78 -22.65
C ASP A 173 -37.22 11.58 -23.05
N ILE A 174 -36.09 11.82 -23.74
CA ILE A 174 -35.22 10.77 -24.31
C ILE A 174 -33.81 10.83 -23.69
N THR A 175 -33.27 12.03 -23.43
CA THR A 175 -31.95 12.25 -22.84
C THR A 175 -32.03 13.07 -21.57
N ASN A 176 -31.20 12.71 -20.57
CA ASN A 176 -31.01 13.48 -19.34
C ASN A 176 -29.58 14.08 -19.29
N PRO A 177 -29.36 15.30 -19.81
CA PRO A 177 -28.04 15.96 -19.78
C PRO A 177 -27.50 16.15 -18.36
N SER A 178 -28.37 16.30 -17.36
CA SER A 178 -27.98 16.50 -15.96
C SER A 178 -27.33 15.28 -15.32
N ALA A 179 -27.43 14.09 -15.93
CA ALA A 179 -26.75 12.89 -15.46
C ALA A 179 -25.23 13.07 -15.42
N LYS A 180 -24.64 13.74 -16.43
CA LYS A 180 -23.18 13.98 -16.51
C LYS A 180 -22.64 14.75 -15.31
N ASN A 181 -23.42 15.69 -14.77
CA ASN A 181 -23.00 16.53 -13.65
C ASN A 181 -22.85 15.76 -12.32
N GLN A 182 -23.48 14.59 -12.18
CA GLN A 182 -23.35 13.78 -10.96
C GLN A 182 -22.04 12.99 -10.91
N GLY A 183 -21.41 12.72 -12.06
CA GLY A 183 -20.20 11.89 -12.14
C GLY A 183 -19.03 12.44 -11.33
N GLY A 184 -18.88 13.77 -11.25
CA GLY A 184 -17.79 14.41 -10.49
C GLY A 184 -17.75 14.01 -9.02
N LYS A 185 -18.92 13.88 -8.35
CA LYS A 185 -18.98 13.50 -6.93
C LYS A 185 -18.47 12.06 -6.73
N PHE A 186 -18.84 11.15 -7.62
CA PHE A 186 -18.37 9.78 -7.59
C PHE A 186 -16.87 9.70 -7.88
N ILE A 187 -16.35 10.46 -8.85
CA ILE A 187 -14.91 10.50 -9.14
C ILE A 187 -14.11 10.92 -7.90
N ILE A 188 -14.56 11.95 -7.17
CA ILE A 188 -13.89 12.41 -5.94
C ILE A 188 -13.91 11.32 -4.87
N LEU A 189 -15.04 10.67 -4.65
CA LEU A 189 -15.14 9.58 -3.67
C LEU A 189 -14.32 8.35 -4.05
N MET A 190 -14.28 8.00 -5.33
CA MET A 190 -13.44 6.93 -5.87
C MET A 190 -11.95 7.27 -5.68
N MET A 191 -11.55 8.53 -5.88
CA MET A 191 -10.18 8.99 -5.62
C MET A 191 -9.82 8.91 -4.14
N LEU A 192 -10.70 9.35 -3.23
CA LEU A 192 -10.48 9.25 -1.78
C LEU A 192 -10.41 7.79 -1.31
N ALA A 193 -11.28 6.92 -1.85
CA ALA A 193 -11.19 5.47 -1.62
C ALA A 193 -9.85 4.91 -2.10
N ALA A 194 -9.35 5.39 -3.25
CA ALA A 194 -8.05 5.00 -3.79
C ALA A 194 -6.89 5.36 -2.86
N PHE A 195 -6.89 6.57 -2.32
CA PHE A 195 -5.94 6.99 -1.30
C PHE A 195 -6.00 6.11 -0.05
N GLY A 196 -7.20 5.78 0.43
CA GLY A 196 -7.40 4.93 1.62
C GLY A 196 -6.82 3.53 1.46
N TYR A 197 -7.15 2.81 0.38
CA TYR A 197 -6.63 1.46 0.19
C TYR A 197 -5.11 1.46 -0.09
N ILE A 198 -4.58 2.48 -0.78
CA ILE A 198 -3.14 2.58 -1.05
C ILE A 198 -2.36 2.83 0.25
N GLN A 199 -2.86 3.70 1.13
CA GLN A 199 -2.28 3.88 2.47
C GLN A 199 -2.20 2.57 3.24
N ALA A 200 -3.27 1.75 3.19
CA ALA A 200 -3.25 0.43 3.81
C ALA A 200 -2.25 -0.53 3.13
N ALA A 201 -2.12 -0.48 1.80
CA ALA A 201 -1.15 -1.26 1.05
C ALA A 201 0.30 -0.89 1.39
N VAL A 202 0.63 0.39 1.53
CA VAL A 202 1.98 0.82 1.93
C VAL A 202 2.33 0.29 3.32
N ALA A 203 1.38 0.36 4.26
CA ALA A 203 1.59 -0.13 5.61
C ALA A 203 1.75 -1.66 5.64
N SER A 204 1.01 -2.41 4.80
CA SER A 204 1.18 -3.87 4.69
C SER A 204 2.52 -4.25 4.04
N ASP A 205 2.97 -3.54 3.01
CA ASP A 205 4.28 -3.79 2.37
C ASP A 205 5.43 -3.60 3.38
N ALA A 206 5.33 -2.57 4.21
CA ALA A 206 6.30 -2.36 5.27
C ALA A 206 6.36 -3.57 6.21
N VAL A 207 5.20 -4.09 6.64
CA VAL A 207 5.11 -5.29 7.51
C VAL A 207 5.73 -6.52 6.83
N VAL A 208 5.50 -6.71 5.53
CA VAL A 208 6.15 -7.79 4.77
C VAL A 208 7.66 -7.65 4.79
N CYS A 209 8.21 -6.44 4.59
CA CYS A 209 9.65 -6.21 4.68
C CYS A 209 10.20 -6.55 6.07
N GLU A 210 9.47 -6.25 7.14
CA GLU A 210 9.86 -6.62 8.50
C GLU A 210 9.83 -8.14 8.74
N PHE A 211 8.95 -8.86 8.06
CA PHE A 211 8.92 -10.33 8.08
C PHE A 211 10.06 -10.93 7.28
N ALA A 212 10.35 -10.40 6.08
CA ALA A 212 11.46 -10.85 5.25
C ALA A 212 12.82 -10.66 5.95
N GLN A 213 13.01 -9.56 6.69
CA GLN A 213 14.24 -9.29 7.44
C GLN A 213 14.50 -10.26 8.61
N ARG A 214 13.49 -11.03 9.04
CA ARG A 214 13.59 -12.03 10.11
C ARG A 214 14.00 -13.40 9.59
N GLU A 215 13.97 -13.61 8.28
CA GLU A 215 14.35 -14.90 7.70
C GLU A 215 15.89 -15.06 7.71
N PRO A 216 16.41 -16.20 8.20
CA PRO A 216 17.84 -16.50 8.15
C PRO A 216 18.29 -16.77 6.71
N GLU A 217 19.54 -16.44 6.36
CA GLU A 217 20.11 -16.66 5.00
C GLU A 217 19.98 -18.11 4.50
N ALA A 218 19.91 -19.07 5.41
CA ALA A 218 19.70 -20.48 5.10
C ALA A 218 18.34 -20.77 4.43
N CYS A 219 17.29 -19.99 4.74
CA CYS A 219 15.96 -20.14 4.12
C CYS A 219 15.95 -19.60 2.68
N LEU A 220 16.66 -18.49 2.44
CA LEU A 220 16.78 -17.83 1.14
C LEU A 220 17.45 -18.74 0.08
N ARG A 221 18.34 -19.65 0.51
CA ARG A 221 18.97 -20.65 -0.37
C ARG A 221 18.07 -21.82 -0.76
N ILE A 222 17.00 -22.11 -0.03
CA ILE A 222 16.12 -23.26 -0.32
C ILE A 222 15.22 -22.96 -1.54
N ALA A 223 14.86 -21.70 -1.77
CA ALA A 223 14.13 -21.28 -2.98
C ALA A 223 15.00 -21.35 -4.27
N GLY A 224 16.33 -21.38 -4.14
CA GLY A 224 17.29 -21.50 -5.24
C GLY A 224 17.69 -22.93 -5.61
N GLY A 225 16.88 -23.93 -5.23
CA GLY A 225 17.08 -25.31 -5.66
C GLY A 225 18.37 -25.93 -5.13
N ARG A 226 18.45 -26.15 -3.81
CA ARG A 226 19.26 -27.24 -3.22
C ARG A 226 18.74 -27.53 -1.82
N GLY A 227 18.21 -28.74 -1.63
CA GLY A 227 17.50 -29.17 -0.44
C GLY A 227 18.31 -29.01 0.85
N CYS A 228 17.63 -28.50 1.88
CA CYS A 228 18.12 -28.46 3.24
C CYS A 228 18.34 -29.88 3.76
N LYS A 229 19.60 -30.31 3.89
CA LYS A 229 19.94 -31.46 4.73
C LYS A 229 19.72 -31.04 6.18
N LYS A 230 18.70 -31.62 6.81
CA LYS A 230 18.55 -31.60 8.26
C LYS A 230 19.80 -32.23 8.89
N THR A 231 20.65 -31.42 9.50
CA THR A 231 21.65 -31.91 10.44
C THR A 231 20.96 -32.13 11.78
N THR A 232 20.48 -33.35 11.99
CA THR A 232 20.20 -33.89 13.32
C THR A 232 21.52 -34.07 14.04
N GLY A 233 21.73 -33.34 15.14
CA GLY A 233 22.92 -33.42 15.98
C GLY A 233 22.55 -33.76 17.42
N LYS A 234 22.72 -35.05 17.73
CA LYS A 234 22.79 -35.74 19.04
C LYS A 234 21.54 -35.78 19.92
#